data_AF-A0A2N3AAI9-F1
#
_entry.id   AF-A0A2N3AAI9-F1
#
_cell.length_a   1.000
_cell.length_b   1.000
_cell.length_c   1.000
_cell.angle_alpha   90.00
_cell.angle_beta   90.00
_cell.angle_gamma   90.00
#
_symmetry.space_group_name_H-M   'P 1'
#
loop_
_entity.id
_entity.type
_entity.pdbx_description
1 polymer ?
#
loop_
_entity_poly.entity_id
_entity_poly.type
_entity_poly.pdbx_seq_one_letter_code
_entity_poly.pdbx_strand_id
1 'polypeptide(L)' 'MLRATNQKTIDNELFRKKQKLKLLLTLIEKQNGGNASQLADKLCVSMPTIEKYLALLMGAGNNIGYCTRRKTYYFIDQKA' A
#
# COMPACT_ATOMS: atom_id res chain seq x y z
N MET A 1 34.27 -16.06 9.34
CA MET A 1 33.27 -15.22 10.05
C MET A 1 32.54 -14.34 9.05
N LEU A 2 31.34 -14.72 8.58
CA LEU A 2 30.51 -13.88 7.70
C LEU A 2 29.02 -14.13 8.00
N ARG A 3 28.47 -13.57 9.08
CA ARG A 3 27.02 -13.69 9.40
C ARG A 3 26.40 -12.45 10.06
N ALA A 4 27.00 -11.26 9.95
CA ALA A 4 26.47 -10.05 10.61
C ALA A 4 25.84 -9.01 9.67
N THR A 5 26.08 -9.08 8.35
CA THR A 5 25.62 -8.05 7.39
C THR A 5 24.25 -8.31 6.78
N ASN A 6 23.68 -9.52 6.91
CA ASN A 6 22.41 -9.87 6.26
C ASN A 6 21.17 -9.49 7.08
N GLN A 7 21.20 -9.55 8.42
CA GLN A 7 20.01 -9.32 9.23
C GLN A 7 19.56 -7.85 9.21
N LYS A 8 20.50 -6.90 9.40
CA LYS A 8 20.20 -5.45 9.44
C LYS A 8 19.61 -4.91 8.13
N THR A 9 20.01 -5.45 6.99
CA THR A 9 19.54 -5.00 5.66
C THR A 9 18.11 -5.48 5.40
N ILE A 10 17.83 -6.74 5.73
CA ILE A 10 16.49 -7.35 5.63
C ILE A 10 15.49 -6.62 6.54
N ASP A 11 15.90 -6.29 7.77
CA ASP A 11 15.04 -5.58 8.73
C ASP A 11 14.66 -4.18 8.22
N ASN A 12 15.61 -3.46 7.59
CA ASN A 12 15.37 -2.14 7.01
C ASN A 12 14.44 -2.19 5.80
N GLU A 13 14.60 -3.19 4.93
CA GLU A 13 13.73 -3.36 3.76
C GLU A 13 12.29 -3.69 4.18
N LEU A 14 12.13 -4.61 5.14
CA LEU A 14 10.84 -4.98 5.69
C LEU A 14 10.16 -3.78 6.38
N PHE A 15 10.93 -2.98 7.12
CA PHE A 15 10.43 -1.76 7.75
C PHE A 15 9.95 -0.73 6.73
N ARG A 16 10.73 -0.47 5.67
CA ARG A 16 10.33 0.42 4.57
C ARG A 16 9.06 -0.06 3.88
N LYS A 17 8.92 -1.37 3.64
CA LYS A 17 7.71 -1.95 3.06
C LYS A 17 6.49 -1.74 3.96
N LYS A 18 6.61 -1.99 5.27
CA LYS A 18 5.54 -1.75 6.24
C LYS A 18 5.12 -0.28 6.29
N GLN A 19 6.08 0.65 6.25
CA GLN A 19 5.76 2.08 6.20
C GLN A 19 4.98 2.47 4.94
N LYS A 20 5.40 1.97 3.76
CA LYS A 20 4.70 2.23 2.50
C LYS A 20 3.28 1.68 2.52
N LEU A 21 3.07 0.47 3.05
CA LEU A 21 1.73 -0.11 3.20
C LEU A 21 0.86 0.71 4.16
N LYS A 22 1.41 1.17 5.29
CA LYS A 22 0.70 2.03 6.24
C LYS A 22 0.32 3.38 5.61
N LEU A 23 1.23 3.98 4.85
CA LEU A 23 0.96 5.21 4.12
C LEU A 23 -0.14 5.02 3.06
N LEU A 24 -0.10 3.92 2.31
CA LEU A 24 -1.14 3.56 1.35
C LEU A 24 -2.52 3.44 2.00
N LEU A 25 -2.60 2.76 3.16
CA LEU A 25 -3.84 2.66 3.94
C LEU A 25 -4.36 4.05 4.33
N THR A 26 -3.52 4.93 4.88
CA THR A 26 -3.92 6.30 5.24
C THR A 26 -4.36 7.12 4.03
N LEU A 27 -3.77 6.92 2.85
CA LEU A 27 -4.18 7.60 1.61
C LEU A 27 -5.56 7.13 1.13
N ILE A 28 -5.85 5.84 1.24
CA ILE A 28 -7.16 5.24 0.92
C ILE A 28 -8.22 5.71 1.92
N GLU A 29 -7.89 5.71 3.22
CA GLU A 29 -8.76 6.18 4.30
C GLU A 29 -9.21 7.62 4.09
N LYS A 30 -8.25 8.50 3.77
CA LYS A 30 -8.50 9.91 3.51
C LYS A 30 -9.10 10.18 2.12
N GLN A 31 -9.31 9.14 1.30
CA GLN A 31 -9.68 9.21 -0.12
C GLN A 31 -8.78 10.17 -0.94
N ASN A 32 -7.56 10.41 -0.45
CA ASN A 32 -6.57 11.33 -1.02
C ASN A 32 -5.51 10.55 -1.84
N GLY A 33 -5.80 9.30 -2.20
CA GLY A 33 -4.92 8.48 -3.03
C GLY A 33 -4.99 8.84 -4.51
N GLY A 34 -6.18 9.16 -5.01
CA GLY A 34 -6.43 9.24 -6.44
C GLY A 34 -6.32 7.86 -7.09
N ASN A 35 -5.88 7.83 -8.35
CA ASN A 35 -5.77 6.58 -9.11
C ASN A 35 -4.46 5.83 -8.81
N ALA A 36 -4.31 4.61 -9.36
CA ALA A 36 -3.15 3.77 -9.10
C ALA A 36 -1.81 4.43 -9.49
N SER A 37 -1.78 5.23 -10.57
CA SER A 37 -0.59 5.98 -10.97
C SER A 37 -0.23 7.06 -9.95
N GLN A 38 -1.22 7.81 -9.48
CA GLN A 38 -1.00 8.86 -8.47
C GLN A 38 -0.54 8.27 -7.13
N LEU A 39 -1.04 7.09 -6.76
CA LEU A 39 -0.55 6.34 -5.61
C LEU A 39 0.90 5.88 -5.82
N ALA A 40 1.23 5.38 -7.01
CA ALA A 40 2.59 4.97 -7.36
C ALA A 40 3.58 6.13 -7.21
N ASP A 41 3.23 7.31 -7.70
CA ASP A 41 4.04 8.52 -7.59
C ASP A 41 4.23 8.94 -6.12
N LYS A 42 3.14 8.97 -5.32
CA LYS A 42 3.20 9.36 -3.90
C LYS A 42 4.03 8.41 -3.03
N LEU A 43 4.04 7.12 -3.38
CA LEU A 43 4.76 6.08 -2.64
C LEU A 43 6.16 5.81 -3.21
N CYS A 44 6.54 6.50 -4.30
CA CYS A 44 7.75 6.28 -5.08
C CYS A 44 7.95 4.78 -5.36
N VAL A 45 6.96 4.17 -6.00
CA VAL A 45 6.97 2.76 -6.44
C VAL A 45 6.36 2.65 -7.83
N SER A 46 6.58 1.51 -8.49
CA SER A 46 5.94 1.24 -9.78
C SER A 46 4.45 0.92 -9.62
N MET A 47 3.65 1.18 -10.66
CA MET A 47 2.23 0.81 -10.69
C MET A 47 1.96 -0.68 -10.37
N PRO A 48 2.72 -1.65 -10.93
CA PRO A 48 2.55 -3.06 -10.58
C PRO A 48 2.80 -3.33 -9.09
N THR A 49 3.63 -2.52 -8.42
CA THR A 49 3.86 -2.65 -6.97
C THR A 49 2.65 -2.15 -6.19
N ILE A 50 1.99 -1.08 -6.62
CA ILE A 50 0.73 -0.61 -6.03
C ILE A 50 -0.36 -1.67 -6.17
N GLU A 51 -0.51 -2.27 -7.36
CA GLU A 51 -1.48 -3.35 -7.58
C GLU A 51 -1.22 -4.54 -6.64
N LYS A 52 0.05 -4.95 -6.49
CA LYS A 52 0.44 -5.98 -5.52
C LYS A 52 0.11 -5.55 -4.08
N TYR A 53 0.35 -4.30 -3.72
CA TYR A 53 0.06 -3.79 -2.37
C TYR A 53 -1.44 -3.76 -2.10
N LEU A 54 -2.25 -3.29 -3.05
CA LEU A 54 -3.71 -3.33 -2.96
C LEU A 54 -4.21 -4.77 -2.83
N ALA A 55 -3.69 -5.70 -3.63
CA ALA A 55 -4.02 -7.12 -3.53
C ALA A 55 -3.65 -7.71 -2.16
N LEU A 56 -2.48 -7.36 -1.61
CA LEU A 56 -2.08 -7.78 -0.26
C LEU A 56 -3.01 -7.21 0.81
N LEU A 57 -3.41 -5.94 0.70
CA LEU A 57 -4.33 -5.31 1.65
C LEU A 57 -5.72 -5.95 1.59
N MET A 58 -6.22 -6.24 0.39
CA MET A 58 -7.48 -6.97 0.19
C MET A 58 -7.42 -8.39 0.74
N GLY A 59 -6.33 -9.12 0.47
CA GLY A 59 -6.09 -10.46 1.04
C GLY A 59 -5.94 -10.47 2.55
N ALA A 60 -5.53 -9.35 3.16
CA ALA A 60 -5.44 -9.18 4.62
C ALA A 60 -6.79 -8.82 5.28
N GLY A 61 -7.89 -8.83 4.53
CA GLY A 61 -9.23 -8.55 5.05
C GLY A 61 -9.68 -7.09 4.96
N ASN A 62 -8.91 -6.21 4.31
CA ASN A 62 -9.35 -4.83 4.06
C ASN A 62 -10.26 -4.81 2.83
N ASN A 63 -11.51 -4.42 3.00
CA ASN A 63 -12.44 -4.33 1.87
C ASN A 63 -12.22 -2.99 1.13
N ILE A 64 -11.43 -3.01 0.05
CA ILE A 64 -11.06 -1.80 -0.71
C ILE A 64 -11.81 -1.79 -2.04
N GLY A 65 -12.58 -0.73 -2.26
CA GLY A 65 -13.26 -0.45 -3.52
C GLY A 65 -12.51 0.59 -4.35
N TYR A 66 -12.82 0.62 -5.65
CA TYR A 66 -12.38 1.67 -6.55
C TYR A 66 -13.57 2.42 -7.13
N CYS A 67 -13.61 3.74 -6.95
CA CYS A 67 -14.64 4.58 -7.54
C CYS A 67 -14.13 5.11 -8.89
N THR A 68 -14.70 4.62 -9.99
CA THR A 68 -14.34 5.08 -11.35
C THR A 68 -14.67 6.55 -11.58
N ARG A 69 -15.77 7.05 -11.01
CA ARG A 69 -16.18 8.46 -11.13
C ARG A 69 -15.23 9.42 -10.42
N ARG A 70 -14.83 9.09 -9.19
CA ARG A 70 -13.89 9.90 -8.38
C ARG A 70 -12.43 9.57 -8.66
N LYS A 71 -12.19 8.52 -9.44
CA LYS A 71 -10.88 7.92 -9.71
C LYS A 71 -10.06 7.70 -8.44
N THR A 72 -10.71 7.27 -7.35
CA THR A 72 -10.06 7.12 -6.03
C THR A 72 -10.43 5.80 -5.38
N TYR A 73 -9.48 5.24 -4.65
CA TYR A 73 -9.70 4.07 -3.80
C TYR A 73 -10.32 4.49 -2.48
N TYR A 74 -11.19 3.64 -1.93
CA TYR A 74 -11.87 3.87 -0.67
C TYR A 74 -12.10 2.54 0.07
N PHE A 75 -12.24 2.60 1.39
CA PHE A 75 -12.71 1.43 2.14
C PHE A 75 -14.21 1.27 1.96
N ILE A 76 -14.61 0.09 1.51
CA ILE A 76 -16.00 -0.36 1.54
C ILE A 76 -16.25 -0.75 3.00
N ASP A 77 -16.69 0.22 3.79
CA ASP A 77 -17.07 -0.01 5.17
C ASP A 77 -18.09 -1.14 5.20
N GLN A 78 -17.78 -2.25 5.88
CA GLN A 78 -18.80 -3.21 6.29
C GLN A 78 -19.55 -2.58 7.47
N LYS A 79 -20.29 -1.50 7.21
CA LYS A 79 -21.30 -1.03 8.14
C LYS A 79 -22.45 -2.00 8.07
N ALA A 80 -22.39 -3.03 8.92
CA ALA A 80 -23.59 -3.69 9.42
C ALA A 80 -24.36 -2.71 10.33
#